data_AF-A0A1A6FJT8-F1
#
_entry.id   AF-A0A1A6FJT8-F1
#
_cell.length_a   1.000
_cell.length_b   1.000
_cell.length_c   1.000
_cell.angle_alpha   90.00
_cell.angle_beta   90.00
_cell.angle_gamma   90.00
#
_symmetry.space_group_name_H-M   'P 1'
#
loop_
_entity.id
_entity.type
_entity.pdbx_description
1 polymer ?
#
loop_
_entity_poly.entity_id
_entity_poly.type
_entity_poly.pdbx_seq_one_letter_code
_entity_poly.pdbx_strand_id
1 'polypeptide(L)' 'MARAVQLAELESGVTAYTLRHSAASWLVAKGLPTRKVADFLGTSEQMIINHYGHLAPDYQDEAALAIGRR' A
#
# COMPACT_ATOMS: atom_id res chain seq x y z
N MET A 1 20.42 9.53 1.65
CA MET A 1 19.59 8.61 2.45
C MET A 1 20.32 8.07 3.67
N ALA A 2 21.53 7.52 3.55
CA ALA A 2 22.28 6.93 4.68
C ALA A 2 22.33 7.80 5.96
N ARG A 3 22.61 9.10 5.84
CA ARG A 3 22.61 10.01 7.00
C ARG A 3 21.23 10.19 7.63
N ALA A 4 20.18 10.31 6.83
CA ALA A 4 18.80 10.43 7.32
C ALA A 4 18.33 9.14 8.00
N VAL A 5 18.67 7.98 7.44
CA VAL A 5 18.40 6.65 8.03
C VAL A 5 19.07 6.52 9.40
N GLN A 6 20.35 6.90 9.50
CA GLN A 6 21.08 6.88 10.77
C GLN A 6 20.48 7.83 11.81
N LEU A 7 20.15 9.07 11.41
CA LEU A 7 19.55 10.06 12.31
C LEU A 7 18.16 9.65 12.80
N ALA A 8 17.42 8.88 12.01
CA ALA A 8 16.12 8.34 12.35
C ALA A 8 16.20 6.97 13.06
N GLU A 9 17.41 6.48 13.36
CA GLU A 9 17.65 5.18 14.03
C GLU A 9 16.98 3.99 13.31
N LEU A 10 16.88 4.07 11.98
CA LEU A 10 16.31 3.02 11.15
C LEU A 10 17.38 1.99 10.75
N GLU A 11 16.95 0.76 10.46
CA GLU A 11 17.82 -0.29 9.96
C GLU A 11 18.58 0.14 8.70
N SER A 12 19.84 -0.26 8.57
CA SER A 12 20.72 0.12 7.45
C SER A 12 20.19 -0.30 6.07
N GLY A 13 19.21 -1.21 6.00
CA GLY A 13 18.54 -1.64 4.77
C GLY A 13 17.45 -0.70 4.26
N VAL A 14 17.09 0.37 4.97
CA VAL A 14 16.04 1.29 4.52
C VAL A 14 16.52 2.12 3.33
N THR A 15 15.79 1.98 2.22
CA THR A 15 16.04 2.70 0.97
C THR A 15 14.84 3.55 0.57
N ALA A 16 14.99 4.37 -0.47
CA ALA A 16 13.85 5.06 -1.08
C ALA A 16 12.78 4.08 -1.59
N TYR A 17 13.18 2.87 -2.01
CA TYR A 17 12.24 1.82 -2.44
C TYR A 17 11.43 1.25 -1.26
N THR A 18 12.04 1.14 -0.07
CA THR A 18 11.32 0.81 1.17
C THR A 18 10.22 1.84 1.44
N LEU A 19 10.55 3.13 1.37
CA LEU A 19 9.57 4.20 1.60
C LEU A 19 8.48 4.26 0.53
N ARG A 20 8.79 3.90 -0.72
CA ARG A 20 7.80 3.74 -1.80
C ARG A 20 6.75 2.69 -1.45
N HIS A 21 7.14 1.56 -0.86
CA HIS A 21 6.19 0.54 -0.41
C HIS A 21 5.32 1.04 0.76
N SER A 22 5.89 1.81 1.69
CA SER A 22 5.13 2.47 2.75
C SER A 22 4.09 3.44 2.19
N ALA A 23 4.47 4.26 1.19
CA ALA A 23 3.55 5.17 0.52
C ALA A 23 2.40 4.41 -0.17
N ALA A 24 2.69 3.33 -0.89
CA ALA A 24 1.68 2.49 -1.52
C ALA A 24 0.67 1.95 -0.48
N SER A 25 1.19 1.41 0.62
CA SER A 25 0.39 0.84 1.71
C SER A 25 -0.54 1.89 2.32
N TRP A 26 -0.03 3.09 2.61
CA TRP A 26 -0.83 4.16 3.22
C TRP A 26 -1.87 4.74 2.27
N LEU A 27 -1.58 4.87 0.97
CA LEU A 27 -2.54 5.40 0.02
C LEU A 27 -3.71 4.43 -0.18
N VAL A 28 -3.44 3.13 -0.28
CA VAL A 28 -4.50 2.12 -0.37
C VAL A 28 -5.29 2.03 0.93
N ALA A 29 -4.62 2.02 2.09
CA ALA A 29 -5.29 2.02 3.40
C ALA A 29 -6.17 3.26 3.65
N LYS A 30 -5.87 4.39 2.99
CA LYS A 30 -6.71 5.59 3.01
C LYS A 30 -7.87 5.56 2.02
N GLY A 31 -8.05 4.47 1.27
CA GLY A 31 -9.12 4.31 0.29
C GLY A 31 -8.88 5.03 -1.04
N LEU A 32 -7.62 5.39 -1.37
CA LEU A 32 -7.35 5.93 -2.71
C LEU A 32 -7.51 4.80 -3.75
N PRO A 33 -8.20 5.02 -4.88
CA PRO A 33 -8.36 3.99 -5.90
C PRO A 33 -7.01 3.44 -6.39
N THR A 34 -6.92 2.11 -6.52
CA THR A 34 -5.70 1.38 -6.91
C THR A 34 -5.07 1.94 -8.18
N ARG A 35 -5.89 2.33 -9.16
CA ARG A 35 -5.40 3.00 -10.37
C ARG A 35 -4.64 4.29 -10.10
N LYS A 36 -5.18 5.16 -9.23
CA LYS A 36 -4.53 6.43 -8.89
C LYS A 36 -3.24 6.21 -8.11
N VAL A 37 -3.21 5.20 -7.24
CA VAL A 37 -1.98 4.78 -6.54
C VAL A 37 -0.94 4.29 -7.56
N ALA A 38 -1.35 3.49 -8.53
CA ALA A 38 -0.48 2.97 -9.58
C ALA A 38 0.09 4.09 -10.47
N ASP A 39 -0.75 5.03 -10.88
CA ASP A 39 -0.35 6.20 -11.67
C ASP A 39 0.64 7.08 -10.87
N PHE A 40 0.35 7.36 -9.60
CA PHE A 40 1.24 8.13 -8.72
C PHE A 40 2.61 7.46 -8.55
N LEU A 41 2.62 6.14 -8.42
CA LEU A 41 3.84 5.38 -8.25
C LEU A 41 4.51 5.04 -9.60
N GLY A 42 3.86 5.21 -10.74
CA GLY A 42 4.41 4.78 -12.04
C GLY A 42 4.62 3.27 -12.10
N THR A 43 3.62 2.50 -11.66
CA THR A 43 3.59 1.03 -11.80
C THR A 43 2.24 0.58 -12.36
N SER A 44 2.06 -0.71 -12.60
CA SER A 44 0.76 -1.21 -13.07
C SER A 44 -0.24 -1.30 -11.92
N GLU A 45 -1.51 -1.10 -12.22
CA GLU A 45 -2.58 -1.29 -11.24
C GLU A 45 -2.60 -2.72 -10.68
N GLN A 46 -2.32 -3.72 -11.51
CA GLN A 46 -2.22 -5.11 -11.08
C GLN A 46 -1.15 -5.30 -9.99
N MET A 47 0.00 -4.61 -10.07
CA MET A 47 1.02 -4.66 -9.01
C MET A 47 0.49 -4.09 -7.69
N ILE A 48 -0.31 -3.01 -7.74
CA ILE A 48 -0.92 -2.45 -6.54
C ILE A 48 -1.93 -3.42 -5.93
N ILE A 49 -2.81 -3.99 -6.75
CA ILE A 49 -3.81 -4.96 -6.29
C ILE A 49 -3.12 -6.17 -5.62
N ASN A 50 -2.12 -6.76 -6.29
CA ASN A 50 -1.43 -7.95 -5.81
C ASN A 50 -0.71 -7.75 -4.48
N HIS A 51 -0.10 -6.57 -4.27
CA HIS A 51 0.75 -6.33 -3.09
C HIS A 51 0.08 -5.54 -1.98
N TYR A 52 -0.90 -4.68 -2.29
CA TYR A 52 -1.50 -3.75 -1.34
C TYR A 52 -3.02 -3.76 -1.32
N GLY A 53 -3.69 -4.41 -2.28
CA GLY A 53 -5.16 -4.39 -2.39
C GLY A 53 -5.88 -4.84 -1.12
N HIS A 54 -5.26 -5.74 -0.36
CA HIS A 54 -5.77 -6.21 0.92
C HIS A 54 -5.84 -5.16 2.04
N LEU A 55 -5.20 -4.00 1.85
CA LEU A 55 -5.23 -2.89 2.78
C LEU A 55 -6.40 -1.94 2.52
N ALA A 56 -7.15 -2.11 1.42
CA ALA A 56 -8.28 -1.24 1.11
C ALA A 56 -9.33 -1.35 2.23
N PRO A 57 -9.97 -0.23 2.65
CA PRO A 57 -10.95 -0.22 3.74
C PRO A 57 -12.11 -1.20 3.56
N ASP A 58 -12.44 -1.51 2.31
CA ASP A 58 -13.58 -2.31 1.85
C ASP A 58 -13.20 -3.70 1.32
N TYR A 59 -11.93 -4.12 1.45
CA TYR A 59 -11.37 -5.30 0.76
C TYR A 59 -12.20 -6.60 0.88
N GLN A 60 -12.94 -6.79 1.97
CA GLN A 60 -13.74 -7.99 2.23
C GLN A 60 -15.21 -7.70 2.59
N ASP A 61 -15.66 -6.45 2.48
CA ASP A 61 -17.00 -6.07 2.91
C ASP A 61 -18.08 -6.82 2.11
N GLU A 62 -17.96 -6.85 0.78
CA GLU A 62 -18.90 -7.56 -0.09
C GLU A 62 -18.87 -9.08 0.14
N ALA A 63 -17.68 -9.65 0.33
CA ALA A 63 -17.52 -11.08 0.59
C ALA A 63 -18.16 -11.48 1.92
N ALA A 64 -17.96 -10.67 2.97
CA ALA A 64 -18.59 -10.86 4.26
C ALA A 64 -20.12 -10.76 4.16
N LEU A 65 -20.64 -9.77 3.43
CA LEU A 65 -22.08 -9.58 3.21
C LEU A 65 -22.72 -10.75 2.44
N ALA A 66 -22.03 -11.33 1.46
CA ALA A 66 -22.56 -12.43 0.67
C ALA A 66 -22.78 -13.71 1.50
N ILE A 67 -21.90 -13.99 2.46
CA ILE A 67 -22.01 -15.17 3.35
C ILE A 67 -22.96 -14.90 4.53
N GLY A 68 -23.04 -13.65 5.01
CA GLY A 68 -23.79 -13.27 6.21
C GLY A 68 -25.31 -13.17 6.04
N ARG A 69 -25.84 -13.13 4.80
CA ARG A 69 -27.30 -13.11 4.57
C ARG A 69 -27.91 -14.47 4.88
N ARG A 70 -28.57 -14.57 6.04
CA ARG A 70 -29.54 -15.62 6.38
C ARG A 70 -30.94 -15.09 6.20
#